data_AF-A0A352JG18-F1
#
_entry.id   AF-A0A352JG18-F1
#
_cell.length_a   1.000
_cell.length_b   1.000
_cell.length_c   1.000
_cell.angle_alpha   90.00
_cell.angle_beta   90.00
_cell.angle_gamma   90.00
#
_symmetry.space_group_name_H-M   'P 1'
#
loop_
_entity.id
_entity.type
_entity.pdbx_description
1 polymer ?
#
loop_
_entity_poly.entity_id
_entity_poly.type
_entity_poly.pdbx_seq_one_letter_code
_entity_poly.pdbx_strand_id
1 'polypeptide(L)' 'PPYCRDPKDLPVLAAAIDGKAKIILSGDDDLRADATLREAMALYSIELLGVNSFLKYLEESEE' A
#
# COMPACT_ATOMS: atom_id res chain seq x y z
N PRO A 1 4.57 -4.23 -14.21
CA PRO A 1 4.63 -3.48 -12.94
C PRO A 1 3.81 -2.18 -13.04
N PRO A 2 3.07 -1.79 -12.00
CA PRO A 2 2.33 -0.53 -11.97
C PRO A 2 3.30 0.66 -12.03
N TYR A 3 2.84 1.75 -12.65
CA TYR A 3 3.63 2.96 -12.80
C TYR A 3 3.69 3.66 -11.44
N CYS A 4 4.86 3.71 -10.81
CA CYS A 4 5.09 4.43 -9.58
C CYS A 4 5.74 5.78 -9.89
N ARG A 5 5.32 6.84 -9.21
CA ARG A 5 5.88 8.18 -9.40
C ARG A 5 7.38 8.24 -9.07
N ASP A 6 7.80 7.52 -8.03
CA ASP A 6 9.20 7.40 -7.64
C ASP A 6 9.71 5.98 -7.93
N PRO A 7 10.72 5.82 -8.80
CA PRO A 7 11.31 4.52 -9.12
C PRO A 7 11.85 3.77 -7.90
N LYS A 8 12.21 4.46 -6.81
CA LYS A 8 12.74 3.81 -5.60
C LYS A 8 11.71 2.94 -4.89
N ASP A 9 10.42 3.18 -5.12
CA ASP A 9 9.33 2.47 -4.45
C ASP A 9 8.93 1.19 -5.19
N LEU A 10 9.35 1.04 -6.45
CA LEU A 10 9.07 -0.14 -7.28
C LEU A 10 9.42 -1.48 -6.59
N PRO A 11 10.56 -1.64 -5.87
CA PRO A 11 10.87 -2.88 -5.17
C PRO A 11 9.89 -3.21 -4.04
N VAL A 12 9.39 -2.20 -3.31
CA VAL A 12 8.41 -2.40 -2.23
C VAL A 12 7.08 -2.89 -2.81
N LEU A 13 6.65 -2.30 -3.92
CA LEU A 13 5.42 -2.70 -4.62
C LEU A 13 5.54 -4.10 -5.20
N ALA A 14 6.68 -4.42 -5.83
CA ALA A 14 6.94 -5.75 -6.37
C ALA A 14 6.90 -6.81 -5.25
N ALA A 15 7.56 -6.53 -4.12
CA ALA A 15 7.55 -7.44 -2.97
C ALA A 15 6.13 -7.64 -2.41
N ALA A 16 5.30 -6.59 -2.36
CA ALA A 16 3.92 -6.70 -1.89
C ALA A 16 3.06 -7.55 -2.83
N ILE A 17 3.20 -7.37 -4.16
CA ILE A 17 2.50 -8.16 -5.17
C ILE A 17 2.94 -9.63 -5.11
N ASP A 18 4.24 -9.89 -5.13
CA ASP A 18 4.80 -11.24 -5.13
C ASP A 18 4.48 -11.97 -3.82
N GLY A 19 4.51 -11.25 -2.71
CA GLY A 19 4.13 -11.74 -1.39
C GLY A 19 2.63 -11.89 -1.16
N LYS A 20 1.79 -11.48 -2.13
CA LYS A 20 0.31 -11.43 -2.01
C LYS A 20 -0.14 -10.71 -0.74
N ALA A 21 0.55 -9.63 -0.40
CA ALA A 21 0.20 -8.80 0.74
C ALA A 21 -1.20 -8.21 0.54
N LYS A 22 -1.96 -8.06 1.62
CA LYS A 22 -3.23 -7.30 1.58
C LYS A 22 -3.02 -5.82 1.80
N ILE A 23 -1.95 -5.47 2.52
CA ILE A 23 -1.68 -4.11 2.98
C ILE A 23 -0.20 -3.82 2.83
N ILE A 24 0.13 -2.65 2.29
CA ILE A 24 1.43 -2.00 2.44
C ILE A 24 1.26 -0.91 3.50
N LEU A 25 2.03 -1.02 4.57
CA LEU A 25 2.11 -0.02 5.62
C LEU A 25 3.25 0.93 5.32
N SER A 26 2.97 2.22 5.17
CA SER A 26 4.01 3.23 4.94
C SER A 26 3.83 4.46 5.81
N GLY A 27 4.93 4.98 6.33
CA GLY A 27 4.98 6.30 6.97
C GLY A 27 5.21 7.45 5.98
N ASP A 28 5.47 7.15 4.70
CA ASP A 28 5.68 8.15 3.65
C ASP A 28 4.32 8.70 3.18
N ASP A 29 4.07 9.98 3.46
CA ASP A 29 2.81 10.65 3.12
C ASP A 29 2.68 10.88 1.62
N ASP A 30 3.78 11.14 0.91
CA ASP A 30 3.79 11.37 -0.54
C ASP A 30 3.44 10.07 -1.28
N LEU A 31 3.96 8.93 -0.82
CA LEU A 31 3.60 7.62 -1.34
C LEU A 31 2.10 7.34 -1.14
N ARG A 32 1.56 7.66 0.05
CA ARG A 32 0.14 7.44 0.37
C ARG A 32 -0.82 8.41 -0.29
N ALA A 33 -0.33 9.57 -0.73
CA ALA A 33 -1.09 10.56 -1.47
C ALA A 33 -1.12 10.30 -2.98
N ASP A 34 -0.31 9.37 -3.50
CA ASP A 34 -0.29 9.02 -4.92
C ASP A 34 -1.55 8.22 -5.31
N ALA A 35 -2.52 8.91 -5.90
CA ALA A 35 -3.77 8.32 -6.37
C ALA A 35 -3.55 7.26 -7.46
N THR A 36 -2.60 7.47 -8.37
CA THR A 36 -2.32 6.52 -9.46
C THR A 36 -1.78 5.22 -8.89
N LEU A 37 -0.88 5.32 -7.91
CA LEU A 37 -0.34 4.16 -7.22
C LEU A 37 -1.44 3.40 -6.48
N ARG A 38 -2.31 4.12 -5.74
CA ARG A 38 -3.41 3.49 -4.98
C ARG A 38 -4.38 2.75 -5.88
N GLU A 39 -4.77 3.35 -7.00
CA GLU A 39 -5.62 2.70 -8.00
C GLU A 39 -4.94 1.44 -8.56
N ALA A 40 -3.65 1.53 -8.87
CA ALA A 40 -2.91 0.41 -9.40
C ALA A 40 -2.75 -0.72 -8.36
N MET A 41 -2.52 -0.41 -7.09
CA MET A 41 -2.48 -1.38 -5.98
C MET A 41 -3.84 -2.03 -5.71
N ALA A 42 -4.92 -1.27 -5.83
CA ALA A 42 -6.28 -1.80 -5.67
C ALA A 42 -6.62 -2.90 -6.69
N LEU A 43 -6.05 -2.84 -7.91
CA LEU A 43 -6.18 -3.93 -8.91
C LEU A 43 -5.57 -5.26 -8.43
N TYR A 44 -4.59 -5.20 -7.53
CA TYR A 44 -3.98 -6.37 -6.89
C TYR A 44 -4.60 -6.67 -5.53
N SER A 45 -5.70 -5.99 -5.16
CA SER A 45 -6.32 -6.06 -3.83
C SER A 45 -5.36 -5.70 -2.69
N ILE A 46 -4.45 -4.77 -2.96
CA ILE A 46 -3.48 -4.25 -1.99
C ILE A 46 -3.91 -2.86 -1.56
N GLU A 47 -4.06 -2.66 -0.26
CA GLU A 47 -4.34 -1.36 0.34
C GLU A 47 -3.07 -0.66 0.79
N LEU A 48 -3.05 0.67 0.67
CA LEU A 48 -1.94 1.50 1.11
C LEU A 48 -2.37 2.28 2.35
N LEU A 49 -1.84 1.90 3.52
CA LEU A 49 -2.25 2.47 4.80
C LEU A 49 -1.10 3.20 5.49
N GLY A 50 -1.46 4.24 6.24
CA GLY A 50 -0.58 4.86 7.22
C GLY A 50 -0.69 4.14 8.57
N VAL A 51 0.27 4.37 9.46
CA VAL A 51 0.33 3.74 10.79
C VAL A 51 -0.98 3.84 11.55
N ASN A 52 -1.56 5.04 11.66
CA ASN A 52 -2.81 5.24 12.40
C ASN A 52 -4.01 4.55 11.74
N SER A 53 -4.06 4.51 10.40
CA SER A 53 -5.12 3.81 9.66
C SER A 53 -5.00 2.30 9.83
N PHE A 54 -3.78 1.79 9.87
CA PHE A 54 -3.53 0.37 10.09
C PHE A 54 -3.87 -0.07 11.52
N LEU A 55 -3.57 0.75 12.53
CA LEU A 55 -3.99 0.46 13.90
C LEU A 55 -5.51 0.36 14.02
N LYS A 56 -6.26 1.26 13.38
CA LYS A 56 -7.74 1.16 13.31
C LYS A 56 -8.22 -0.09 12.58
N TYR A 57 -7.57 -0.42 11.46
CA TYR A 57 -7.87 -1.65 10.72
C TYR A 57 -7.71 -2.89 11.61
N LEU A 58 -6.67 -2.92 12.47
CA LEU A 58 -6.47 -4.02 13.41
C LEU A 58 -7.57 -4.06 14.47
N GLU A 59 -7.93 -2.93 15.06
CA GLU A 59 -9.02 -2.83 16.05
C GLU A 59 -10.36 -3.34 15.49
N GLU A 60 -10.70 -2.98 14.25
CA GLU A 60 -11.93 -3.41 13.57
C GLU A 60 -11.90 -4.90 13.14
N SER A 61 -10.71 -5.51 13.05
CA SER A 61 -10.54 -6.91 12.65
C SER A 61 -10.64 -7.91 13.79
N GLU A 62 -10.72 -7.43 15.05
CA GLU A 62 -10.87 -8.25 16.24
C GLU A 62 -12.34 -8.53 16.63
N GLU A 63 -13.31 -7.97 15.89
CA GLU A 63 -14.76 -8.28 15.98
C GLU A 63 -15.20 -9.39 15.00
#